data_AF-A0A3E4N3F7-F1
#
_entry.id   AF-A0A3E4N3F7-F1
#
_cell.length_a   1.000
_cell.length_b   1.000
_cell.length_c   1.000
_cell.angle_alpha   90.00
_cell.angle_beta   90.00
_cell.angle_gamma   90.00
#
_symmetry.space_group_name_H-M   'P 1'
#
loop_
_entity.id
_entity.type
_entity.pdbx_description
1 polymer ?
#
loop_
_entity_poly.entity_id
_entity_poly.type
_entity_poly.pdbx_seq_one_letter_code
_entity_poly.pdbx_strand_id
1 'polypeptide(L)' 'MINEDVLKIVLNNKSFGKYEAASIVGGLKRLKELCESGRIRYKTKEGVPHSRWACNAWDVIKHAKLIY' A
#
# COMPACT_ATOMS: atom_id res chain seq x y z
N MET A 1 2.23 4.15 22.69
CA MET A 1 1.65 4.36 21.34
C MET A 1 2.79 4.60 20.37
N ILE A 2 2.74 3.99 19.18
CA ILE A 2 3.72 4.27 18.12
C ILE A 2 3.42 5.66 17.52
N ASN A 3 4.48 6.43 17.23
CA ASN A 3 4.36 7.77 16.66
C ASN A 3 4.11 7.69 15.14
N GLU A 4 2.99 8.25 14.69
CA GLU A 4 2.57 8.25 13.28
C GLU A 4 3.56 8.98 12.38
N ASP A 5 4.11 10.10 12.82
CA ASP A 5 5.08 10.89 12.06
C ASP A 5 6.38 10.11 11.85
N VAL A 6 6.83 9.38 12.88
CA VAL A 6 8.00 8.50 12.77
C VAL A 6 7.75 7.38 11.77
N LEU A 7 6.58 6.74 11.81
CA LEU A 7 6.21 5.73 10.80
C LEU A 7 6.20 6.32 9.39
N LYS A 8 5.60 7.50 9.22
CA LYS A 8 5.56 8.18 7.93
C LYS A 8 6.96 8.49 7.42
N ILE A 9 7.86 9.03 8.24
CA ILE A 9 9.26 9.31 7.86
C ILE A 9 9.95 8.03 7.35
N VAL A 10 9.81 6.92 8.07
CA VAL A 10 10.52 5.67 7.74
C VAL A 10 9.91 4.94 6.54
N LEU A 11 8.59 4.95 6.40
CA LEU A 11 7.86 4.13 5.44
C LEU A 11 7.52 4.86 4.13
N ASN A 12 7.52 6.19 4.10
CA ASN A 12 7.09 6.96 2.93
C ASN A 12 7.97 6.75 1.69
N ASN A 13 9.22 6.29 1.85
CA ASN A 13 10.13 5.94 0.75
C ASN A 13 10.30 4.42 0.54
N LYS A 14 9.50 3.60 1.23
CA LYS A 14 9.48 2.14 1.08
C LYS A 14 8.23 1.71 0.33
N SER A 15 8.24 0.50 -0.18
CA SER A 15 7.10 -0.07 -0.90
C SER A 15 6.84 -1.52 -0.55
N PHE A 16 5.57 -1.90 -0.54
CA PHE A 16 5.13 -3.29 -0.51
C PHE A 16 4.77 -3.77 -1.91
N GLY A 17 4.93 -5.07 -2.14
CA GLY A 17 4.42 -5.71 -3.35
C GLY A 17 2.90 -5.77 -3.37
N LYS A 18 2.28 -5.99 -4.55
CA LYS A 18 0.81 -6.04 -4.71
C LYS A 18 0.11 -6.94 -3.69
N TYR A 19 0.57 -8.18 -3.53
CA TYR A 19 -0.11 -9.18 -2.71
C TYR A 19 0.07 -8.92 -1.21
N GLU A 20 1.24 -8.43 -0.81
CA GLU A 20 1.52 -7.99 0.55
C GLU A 20 0.69 -6.76 0.91
N ALA A 21 0.63 -5.76 0.05
CA ALA A 21 -0.24 -4.61 0.25
C ALA A 21 -1.71 -5.04 0.33
N ALA A 22 -2.14 -5.98 -0.51
CA ALA A 22 -3.50 -6.49 -0.51
C ALA A 22 -3.83 -7.22 0.80
N SER A 23 -2.94 -8.06 1.34
CA SER A 23 -3.21 -8.75 2.60
C SER A 23 -3.31 -7.76 3.77
N ILE A 24 -2.50 -6.70 3.78
CA ILE A 24 -2.51 -5.67 4.84
C ILE A 24 -3.81 -4.84 4.83
N VAL A 25 -4.29 -4.41 3.65
CA VAL A 25 -5.46 -3.53 3.57
C VAL A 25 -6.80 -4.28 3.61
N GLY A 26 -6.79 -5.61 3.64
CA GLY A 26 -8.01 -6.43 3.70
C GLY A 26 -8.51 -6.98 2.36
N GLY A 27 -7.64 -7.10 1.36
CA GLY A 27 -7.88 -7.82 0.11
C GLY A 27 -7.55 -7.02 -1.16
N LEU A 28 -7.46 -7.74 -2.28
CA LEU A 28 -7.07 -7.16 -3.57
C LEU A 28 -8.09 -6.15 -4.12
N LYS A 29 -9.39 -6.39 -3.91
CA LYS A 29 -10.45 -5.47 -4.34
C LYS A 29 -10.28 -4.10 -3.67
N ARG A 30 -10.12 -4.09 -2.34
CA ARG A 30 -9.92 -2.89 -1.55
C ARG A 30 -8.62 -2.17 -1.88
N LEU A 31 -7.53 -2.91 -2.12
CA LEU A 31 -6.28 -2.30 -2.57
C LEU A 31 -6.47 -1.52 -3.88
N LYS A 32 -7.17 -2.10 -4.86
CA LYS A 32 -7.44 -1.42 -6.14
C LYS A 32 -8.25 -0.14 -5.95
N GLU A 33 -9.33 -0.19 -5.17
CA GLU A 33 -10.15 0.99 -4.87
C GLU A 33 -9.34 2.12 -4.19
N LEU A 34 -8.43 1.77 -3.28
CA LEU A 34 -7.56 2.73 -2.61
C LEU A 34 -6.52 3.34 -3.57
N CYS A 35 -5.96 2.53 -4.47
CA CYS A 35 -5.04 2.99 -5.51
C CYS A 35 -5.74 3.91 -6.53
N GLU A 36 -6.91 3.50 -7.03
CA GLU A 36 -7.71 4.25 -8.02
C GLU A 36 -8.20 5.59 -7.45
N SER A 37 -8.52 5.64 -6.15
CA SER A 37 -8.87 6.89 -5.45
C SER A 37 -7.66 7.75 -5.03
N GLY A 38 -6.43 7.35 -5.36
CA GLY A 38 -5.21 8.08 -5.02
C GLY A 38 -4.82 8.04 -3.53
N ARG A 39 -5.50 7.22 -2.71
CA ARG A 39 -5.20 7.07 -1.28
C ARG A 39 -3.96 6.23 -1.03
N ILE A 40 -3.65 5.31 -1.94
CA ILE A 40 -2.38 4.57 -1.96
C ILE A 40 -1.64 4.94 -3.23
N ARG A 41 -0.50 5.61 -3.09
CA ARG A 41 0.41 5.83 -4.21
C ARG A 41 1.03 4.50 -4.60
N TYR A 42 1.09 4.23 -5.90
CA TYR A 42 1.76 3.05 -6.41
C TYR A 42 2.49 3.36 -7.72
N LYS A 43 3.51 2.56 -8.01
CA LYS A 43 4.19 2.58 -9.31
C LYS A 43 4.02 1.23 -9.99
N THR A 44 3.74 1.27 -11.28
CA THR A 44 3.89 0.13 -12.20
C THR A 44 5.17 0.35 -13.01
N LYS A 45 5.87 -0.73 -13.36
CA LYS A 45 6.85 -0.63 -14.45
C LYS A 45 6.09 -0.53 -15.76
N GLU A 46 6.46 0.42 -16.62
CA GLU A 46 5.89 0.53 -17.96
C GLU A 46 6.03 -0.81 -18.71
N GLY A 47 4.96 -1.22 -19.40
CA GLY A 47 4.93 -2.49 -20.14
C GLY A 47 4.89 -3.76 -19.28
N VAL A 48 4.77 -3.67 -17.95
CA VAL A 48 4.72 -4.84 -17.06
C VAL A 48 3.33 -4.99 -16.42
N PRO A 49 2.76 -6.21 -16.35
CA PRO A 49 1.43 -6.43 -15.76
C PRO A 49 1.30 -5.91 -14.33
N HIS A 50 0.05 -5.68 -13.90
CA HIS A 50 -0.32 -5.26 -12.54
C HIS A 50 0.28 -6.10 -11.40
N SER A 51 0.89 -7.26 -11.68
CA SER A 51 1.62 -8.08 -10.71
C SER A 51 2.87 -7.39 -10.13
N ARG A 52 3.39 -6.32 -10.74
CA ARG A 52 4.60 -5.60 -10.29
C ARG A 52 4.32 -4.25 -9.63
N TRP A 53 3.16 -4.09 -9.00
CA TRP A 53 2.86 -2.89 -8.22
C TRP A 53 3.84 -2.76 -7.05
N ALA A 54 4.42 -1.57 -6.94
CA ALA A 54 5.12 -1.10 -5.76
C ALA A 54 4.23 -0.06 -5.06
N CYS A 55 3.48 -0.50 -4.04
CA CYS A 55 2.55 0.33 -3.28
C CYS A 55 3.30 1.03 -2.15
N ASN A 56 3.09 2.33 -1.94
CA ASN A 56 3.74 3.09 -0.88
C ASN A 56 3.43 2.49 0.50
N ALA A 57 4.48 2.18 1.27
CA ALA A 57 4.32 1.43 2.50
C ALA A 57 3.58 2.24 3.59
N TRP A 58 3.81 3.55 3.67
CA TRP A 58 3.09 4.41 4.62
C TRP A 58 1.59 4.43 4.32
N ASP A 59 1.22 4.66 3.06
CA ASP A 59 -0.18 4.73 2.66
C ASP A 59 -0.91 3.39 2.91
N VAL A 60 -0.23 2.26 2.66
CA VAL A 60 -0.74 0.92 2.93
C VAL A 60 -1.01 0.71 4.42
N ILE A 61 -0.06 1.02 5.30
CA ILE A 61 -0.22 0.85 6.75
C ILE A 61 -1.30 1.78 7.30
N LYS A 62 -1.41 3.01 6.80
CA LYS A 62 -2.47 3.95 7.18
C LYS A 62 -3.88 3.40 6.88
N HIS A 63 -3.99 2.55 5.87
CA HIS A 63 -5.24 1.90 5.47
C HIS A 63 -5.31 0.40 5.82
N ALA A 64 -4.44 -0.05 6.72
CA ALA A 64 -4.46 -1.42 7.20
C ALA A 64 -5.82 -1.76 7.81
N LYS A 65 -6.28 -2.98 7.57
CA LYS A 65 -7.53 -3.49 8.13
C LYS A 65 -7.22 -4.72 8.95
N LEU A 66 -7.66 -4.73 10.21
CA LEU A 66 -7.65 -5.94 11.02
C LEU A 66 -8.63 -6.94 10.41
N ILE A 67 -8.13 -8.10 10.02
CA ILE A 67 -8.92 -9.23 9.55
C ILE A 67 -9.03 -10.18 10.75
N TYR A 68 -10.19 -10.21 11.37
CA TYR A 68 -10.55 -11.21 12.38
C TYR A 68 -11.69 -12.07 11.82
#